data_AF-A0A0Q5JY47-F1
#
_entry.id   AF-A0A0Q5JY47-F1
#
_cell.length_a   1.000
_cell.length_b   1.000
_cell.length_c   1.000
_cell.angle_alpha   90.00
_cell.angle_beta   90.00
_cell.angle_gamma   90.00
#
_symmetry.space_group_name_H-M   'P 1'
#
loop_
_entity.id
_entity.type
_entity.pdbx_description
1 polymer ?
#
loop_
_entity_poly.entity_id
_entity_poly.type
_entity_poly.pdbx_seq_one_letter_code
_entity_poly.pdbx_strand_id
1 'polypeptide(L)'
;MTEIPVLVFEANEERASLLALIENGQREELHLLDETFAGFKALEARTGLAGSELINYLNQVRKGRTEDIHQVEQFLKEVFGTGLSVWVQFRAKVFALTPQELEAVWKGEMEFSVAVALTRLPEGKTRSALLEQALRENLTAAAVKDVIEGERVISKSTFQEQISKMKKTLPKLSRLEGQRAKEAEKLLRQLEALIDGR
;
A
#
# COMPACT_ATOMS: atom_id res chain seq x y z
N MET A 1 26.65 31.01 -16.51
CA MET A 1 26.15 30.18 -15.39
C MET A 1 25.68 28.88 -16.02
N THR A 2 26.39 27.79 -15.74
CA THR A 2 26.30 26.51 -16.50
C THR A 2 26.12 25.34 -15.55
N GLU A 3 25.29 25.52 -14.53
CA GLU A 3 24.99 24.47 -13.56
C GLU A 3 23.47 24.27 -13.52
N ILE A 4 23.04 23.05 -13.86
CA ILE A 4 21.63 22.63 -13.85
C ILE A 4 21.42 21.80 -12.59
N PRO A 5 20.44 22.14 -11.73
CA PRO A 5 20.14 21.35 -10.56
C PRO A 5 19.56 19.99 -10.99
N VAL A 6 20.21 18.90 -10.62
CA VAL A 6 19.78 17.51 -10.91
C VAL A 6 19.39 16.83 -9.61
N LEU A 7 18.26 16.13 -9.61
CA LEU A 7 17.77 15.32 -8.51
C LEU A 7 17.94 13.83 -8.84
N VAL A 8 18.92 13.18 -8.21
CA VAL A 8 19.25 11.75 -8.37
C VAL A 8 18.56 10.94 -7.29
N PHE A 9 17.88 9.86 -7.67
CA PHE A 9 17.16 8.96 -6.77
C PHE A 9 17.21 7.54 -7.35
N GLU A 10 17.23 6.52 -6.49
CA GLU A 10 17.22 5.13 -6.94
C GLU A 10 15.81 4.72 -7.38
N ALA A 11 15.66 4.54 -8.69
CA ALA A 11 14.46 3.97 -9.30
C ALA A 11 14.82 2.64 -9.96
N ASN A 12 13.97 1.62 -9.77
CA ASN A 12 14.01 0.45 -10.65
C ASN A 12 13.60 0.87 -12.07
N GLU A 13 13.96 0.06 -13.06
CA GLU A 13 13.81 0.38 -14.48
C GLU A 13 12.35 0.73 -14.87
N GLU A 14 11.37 0.10 -14.21
CA GLU A 14 9.96 0.42 -14.39
C GLU A 14 9.58 1.80 -13.85
N ARG A 15 10.09 2.20 -12.68
CA ARG A 15 9.83 3.53 -12.11
C ARG A 15 10.56 4.62 -12.88
N ALA A 16 11.77 4.38 -13.37
CA ALA A 16 12.50 5.32 -14.20
C ALA A 16 11.75 5.61 -15.51
N SER A 17 11.19 4.56 -16.13
CA SER A 17 10.38 4.68 -17.34
C SER A 17 9.07 5.43 -17.12
N LEU A 18 8.39 5.15 -15.99
CA LEU A 18 7.18 5.88 -15.61
C LEU A 18 7.47 7.36 -15.35
N LEU A 19 8.58 7.69 -14.69
CA LEU A 19 8.97 9.05 -14.40
C LEU A 19 9.36 9.85 -15.64
N ALA A 20 10.03 9.22 -16.62
CA ALA A 20 10.31 9.85 -17.90
C ALA A 20 9.05 10.08 -18.75
N LEU A 21 8.04 9.21 -18.63
CA LEU A 21 6.74 9.39 -19.28
C LEU A 21 5.95 10.56 -18.64
N ILE A 22 6.01 10.64 -17.31
CA ILE A 22 5.41 11.70 -16.50
C ILE A 22 6.03 13.07 -16.78
N GLU A 23 7.37 13.16 -16.86
CA GLU A 23 8.10 14.42 -17.15
C GLU A 23 7.66 15.05 -18.47
N ASN A 24 7.43 14.24 -19.50
CA ASN A 24 6.97 14.72 -20.81
C ASN A 24 5.53 15.24 -20.81
N GLY A 25 4.71 14.89 -19.81
CA GLY A 25 3.29 15.29 -19.72
C GLY A 25 2.99 16.53 -18.88
N GLN A 26 3.93 17.01 -18.05
CA GLN A 26 3.71 18.08 -17.06
C GLN A 26 3.92 19.52 -17.60
N ARG A 27 3.28 19.92 -18.71
CA ARG A 27 3.30 21.36 -19.10
C ARG A 27 2.18 22.20 -18.51
N GLU A 28 1.30 21.63 -17.69
CA GLU A 28 0.25 22.36 -16.95
C GLU A 28 0.20 21.87 -15.48
N GLU A 29 -0.06 22.78 -14.53
CA GLU A 29 -0.11 22.67 -13.05
C GLU A 29 0.45 21.39 -12.39
N LEU A 30 1.49 21.55 -11.55
CA LEU A 30 2.16 20.46 -10.82
C LEU A 30 1.14 19.52 -10.14
N HIS A 31 1.11 18.28 -10.62
CA HIS A 31 0.23 17.27 -10.06
C HIS A 31 0.67 16.93 -8.62
N LEU A 32 -0.28 16.54 -7.75
CA LEU A 32 0.00 16.19 -6.35
C LEU A 32 1.16 15.18 -6.22
N LEU A 33 1.25 14.23 -7.15
CA LEU A 33 2.33 13.25 -7.19
C LEU A 33 3.70 13.90 -7.45
N ASP A 34 3.76 14.87 -8.34
CA ASP A 34 5.00 15.52 -8.76
C ASP A 34 5.58 16.34 -7.62
N GLU A 35 4.73 17.14 -6.98
CA GLU A 35 5.08 17.87 -5.76
C GLU A 35 5.55 16.91 -4.65
N THR A 36 4.88 15.77 -4.50
CA THR A 36 5.24 14.74 -3.52
C THR A 36 6.64 14.19 -3.78
N PHE A 37 6.93 13.75 -5.00
CA PHE A 37 8.24 13.20 -5.35
C PHE A 37 9.33 14.27 -5.23
N ALA A 38 9.06 15.49 -5.71
CA ALA A 38 10.01 16.60 -5.60
C ALA A 38 10.37 16.90 -4.14
N GLY A 39 9.39 16.96 -3.23
CA GLY A 39 9.67 17.23 -1.83
C GLY A 39 10.38 16.09 -1.10
N PHE A 40 10.11 14.81 -1.43
CA PHE A 40 10.91 13.72 -0.88
C PHE A 40 12.36 13.81 -1.32
N LYS A 41 12.64 14.07 -2.59
CA LYS A 41 14.02 14.24 -3.05
C LYS A 41 14.70 15.47 -2.41
N ALA A 42 13.97 16.55 -2.18
CA ALA A 42 14.50 17.72 -1.48
C ALA A 42 14.82 17.42 -0.01
N LEU A 43 14.00 16.60 0.65
CA LEU A 43 14.27 16.07 1.99
C LEU A 43 15.49 15.14 2.00
N GLU A 44 15.66 14.29 0.98
CA GLU A 44 16.84 13.43 0.84
C GLU A 44 18.11 14.29 0.72
N ALA A 45 18.10 15.29 -0.15
CA ALA A 45 19.22 16.22 -0.31
C ALA A 45 19.54 17.01 0.97
N ARG A 46 18.51 17.39 1.75
CA ARG A 46 18.67 18.15 3.00
C ARG A 46 19.21 17.30 4.15
N THR A 47 18.77 16.05 4.24
CA THR A 47 19.09 15.17 5.38
C THR A 47 20.29 14.26 5.10
N GLY A 48 20.60 14.01 3.82
CA GLY A 48 21.53 12.96 3.41
C GLY A 48 20.99 11.54 3.59
N LEU A 49 19.72 11.39 4.00
CA LEU A 49 19.05 10.11 4.20
C LEU A 49 18.19 9.78 2.99
N ALA A 50 18.04 8.50 2.65
CA ALA A 50 17.24 8.07 1.51
C ALA A 50 16.26 6.95 1.87
N GLY A 51 15.25 6.76 1.01
CA GLY A 51 14.35 5.61 1.10
C GLY A 51 13.73 5.39 2.48
N SER A 52 13.84 4.17 3.02
CA SER A 52 13.24 3.81 4.31
C SER A 52 13.88 4.53 5.51
N GLU A 53 15.15 4.90 5.42
CA GLU A 53 15.86 5.63 6.48
C GLU A 53 15.30 7.03 6.65
N LEU A 54 15.07 7.73 5.54
CA LEU A 54 14.41 9.03 5.54
C LEU A 54 13.00 8.92 6.14
N ILE A 55 12.18 7.97 5.67
CA ILE A 55 10.80 7.81 6.17
C ILE A 55 10.77 7.49 7.66
N ASN A 56 11.73 6.70 8.16
CA ASN A 56 11.84 6.43 9.59
C ASN A 56 12.24 7.68 10.37
N TYR A 57 13.26 8.41 9.93
CA TYR A 57 13.70 9.67 10.56
C TYR A 57 12.54 10.67 10.68
N LEU A 58 11.86 10.97 9.57
CA LEU A 58 10.70 11.87 9.54
C LEU A 58 9.59 11.42 10.51
N ASN A 59 9.36 10.10 10.63
CA ASN A 59 8.42 9.55 11.59
C ASN A 59 8.87 9.73 13.06
N GLN A 60 10.15 9.60 13.37
CA GLN A 60 10.66 9.82 14.74
C GLN A 60 10.57 11.29 15.14
N VAL A 61 10.94 12.20 14.22
CA VAL A 61 10.79 13.65 14.41
C VAL A 61 9.33 14.01 14.66
N ARG A 62 8.41 13.54 13.81
CA ARG A 62 6.96 13.77 13.99
C ARG A 62 6.43 13.25 15.33
N LYS A 63 6.98 12.14 15.84
CA LYS A 63 6.59 11.55 17.14
C LYS A 63 7.29 12.19 18.34
N GLY A 64 8.17 13.18 18.13
CA GLY A 64 8.97 13.79 19.19
C GLY A 64 9.99 12.85 19.83
N ARG A 65 10.39 11.77 19.13
CA ARG A 65 11.34 10.76 19.62
C ARG A 65 12.79 11.07 19.24
N THR A 66 12.97 11.98 18.28
CA THR A 66 14.25 12.47 17.81
C THR A 66 14.12 13.96 17.55
N GLU A 67 15.18 14.71 17.83
CA GLU A 67 15.24 16.14 17.55
C GLU A 67 15.29 16.41 16.04
N ASP A 68 14.62 17.47 15.60
CA ASP A 68 14.61 17.89 14.20
C ASP A 68 15.90 18.64 13.83
N ILE A 69 17.04 17.95 13.90
CA ILE A 69 18.36 18.51 13.58
C ILE A 69 18.45 19.05 12.14
N HIS A 70 17.63 18.51 11.23
CA HIS A 70 17.58 18.90 9.83
C HIS A 70 16.47 19.93 9.54
N GLN A 71 15.76 20.42 10.56
CA GLN A 71 14.67 21.40 10.47
C GLN A 71 13.63 21.06 9.38
N VAL A 72 13.28 19.77 9.22
CA VAL A 72 12.41 19.28 8.16
C VAL A 72 11.00 19.82 8.28
N GLU A 73 10.48 20.03 9.49
CA GLU A 73 9.13 20.59 9.71
C GLU A 73 9.04 22.02 9.19
N GLN A 74 10.05 22.85 9.48
CA GLN A 74 10.10 24.23 9.02
C GLN A 74 10.26 24.29 7.51
N PHE A 75 11.17 23.49 6.95
CA PHE A 75 11.37 23.40 5.50
C PHE A 75 10.10 23.04 4.74
N LEU A 76 9.36 22.04 5.21
CA LEU A 76 8.13 21.59 4.57
C LEU A 76 7.04 22.68 4.59
N LYS A 77 6.93 23.42 5.69
CA LYS A 77 6.00 24.56 5.80
C LYS A 77 6.37 25.71 4.86
N GLU A 78 7.66 26.04 4.77
CA GLU A 78 8.14 27.17 3.96
C GLU A 78 8.06 26.88 2.46
N VAL A 79 8.43 25.66 2.03
CA VAL A 79 8.52 25.33 0.60
C VAL A 79 7.21 24.79 0.04
N PHE A 80 6.48 23.99 0.83
CA PHE A 80 5.29 23.27 0.35
C PHE A 80 4.01 23.66 1.07
N GLY A 81 4.06 24.64 1.98
CA GLY A 81 2.88 25.11 2.73
C GLY A 81 2.23 24.05 3.63
N THR A 82 2.88 22.90 3.84
CA THR A 82 2.31 21.73 4.54
C THR A 82 3.29 21.21 5.60
N GLY A 83 2.77 20.78 6.75
CA GLY A 83 3.61 20.28 7.85
C GLY A 83 4.06 18.82 7.67
N LEU A 84 5.05 18.40 8.45
CA LEU A 84 5.64 17.05 8.43
C LEU A 84 4.59 15.94 8.60
N SER A 85 3.52 16.21 9.35
CA SER A 85 2.45 15.23 9.53
C SER A 85 1.78 14.84 8.20
N VAL A 86 1.54 15.80 7.30
CA VAL A 86 0.97 15.51 5.97
C VAL A 86 1.95 14.65 5.17
N TRP A 87 3.23 14.99 5.21
CA TRP A 87 4.26 14.28 4.46
C TRP A 87 4.39 12.83 4.91
N VAL A 88 4.45 12.61 6.22
CA VAL A 88 4.66 11.29 6.80
C VAL A 88 3.41 10.40 6.75
N GLN A 89 2.22 10.98 6.96
CA GLN A 89 0.98 10.19 7.08
C GLN A 89 0.23 10.04 5.75
N PHE A 90 0.44 10.94 4.79
CA PHE A 90 -0.29 10.97 3.54
C PHE A 90 0.65 10.85 2.34
N ARG A 91 1.58 11.80 2.16
CA ARG A 91 2.45 11.84 0.97
C ARG A 91 3.35 10.60 0.86
N ALA A 92 3.90 10.12 1.98
CA ALA A 92 4.74 8.91 2.03
C ALA A 92 4.05 7.63 1.53
N LYS A 93 2.71 7.63 1.46
CA LYS A 93 1.97 6.48 0.95
C LYS A 93 2.14 6.26 -0.55
N VAL A 94 2.66 7.26 -1.28
CA VAL A 94 3.04 7.14 -2.69
C VAL A 94 3.97 5.95 -2.94
N PHE A 95 4.85 5.63 -1.98
CA PHE A 95 5.81 4.53 -2.10
C PHE A 95 5.18 3.13 -1.99
N ALA A 96 3.92 3.04 -1.57
CA ALA A 96 3.14 1.80 -1.51
C ALA A 96 2.22 1.59 -2.74
N LEU A 97 2.22 2.55 -3.68
CA LEU A 97 1.43 2.48 -4.89
C LEU A 97 2.16 1.70 -5.99
N THR A 98 1.40 0.95 -6.77
CA THR A 98 1.88 0.26 -7.96
C THR A 98 2.01 1.24 -9.13
N PRO A 99 2.79 0.90 -10.18
CA PRO A 99 2.90 1.75 -11.38
C PRO A 99 1.56 2.11 -12.01
N GLN A 100 0.60 1.18 -12.05
CA GLN A 100 -0.73 1.41 -12.61
C GLN A 100 -1.57 2.38 -11.79
N GLU A 101 -1.50 2.30 -10.45
CA GLU A 101 -2.21 3.24 -9.58
C GLU A 101 -1.59 4.64 -9.64
N LEU A 102 -0.26 4.72 -9.74
CA LEU A 102 0.44 6.00 -9.94
C LEU A 102 0.04 6.64 -11.27
N GLU A 103 0.00 5.86 -12.34
CA GLU A 103 -0.42 6.33 -13.66
C GLU A 103 -1.87 6.82 -13.66
N ALA A 104 -2.80 6.04 -13.08
CA ALA A 104 -4.20 6.42 -12.96
C ALA A 104 -4.39 7.73 -12.17
N VAL A 105 -3.65 7.87 -11.07
CA VAL A 105 -3.67 9.10 -10.27
C VAL A 105 -3.08 10.26 -11.05
N TRP A 106 -1.94 10.05 -11.72
CA TRP A 106 -1.27 11.06 -12.52
C TRP A 106 -2.10 11.57 -13.71
N LYS A 107 -2.88 10.69 -14.36
CA LYS A 107 -3.81 11.07 -15.44
C LYS A 107 -5.06 11.82 -14.94
N GLY A 108 -5.25 11.93 -13.62
CA GLY A 108 -6.47 12.48 -13.02
C GLY A 108 -7.70 11.56 -13.16
N GLU A 109 -7.50 10.29 -13.52
CA GLU A 109 -8.58 9.29 -13.60
C GLU A 109 -8.97 8.77 -12.22
N MET A 110 -8.09 8.94 -11.23
CA MET A 110 -8.27 8.49 -9.86
C MET A 110 -7.70 9.50 -8.86
N GLU A 111 -8.45 9.76 -7.78
CA GLU A 111 -7.93 10.55 -6.67
C GLU A 111 -6.86 9.79 -5.88
N PHE A 112 -5.80 10.47 -5.43
CA PHE A 112 -4.72 9.84 -4.66
C PHE A 112 -5.23 9.10 -3.40
N SER A 113 -6.29 9.61 -2.78
CA SER A 113 -6.91 8.97 -1.62
C SER A 113 -7.52 7.60 -1.91
N VAL A 114 -7.99 7.38 -3.15
CA VAL A 114 -8.54 6.11 -3.64
C VAL A 114 -7.40 5.11 -3.85
N ALA A 115 -6.33 5.51 -4.52
CA ALA A 115 -5.14 4.69 -4.68
C ALA A 115 -4.54 4.28 -3.32
N VAL A 116 -4.49 5.21 -2.37
CA VAL A 116 -4.10 4.91 -0.99
C VAL A 116 -5.02 3.88 -0.33
N ALA A 117 -6.33 3.90 -0.59
CA ALA A 117 -7.24 2.91 -0.02
C ALA A 117 -6.95 1.48 -0.53
N LEU A 118 -6.54 1.35 -1.80
CA LEU A 118 -6.16 0.06 -2.41
C LEU A 118 -4.96 -0.59 -1.72
N THR A 119 -4.04 0.18 -1.13
CA THR A 119 -2.88 -0.34 -0.38
C THR A 119 -3.25 -1.19 0.85
N ARG A 120 -4.53 -1.18 1.27
CA ARG A 120 -5.06 -2.09 2.31
C ARG A 120 -5.08 -3.56 1.86
N LEU A 121 -4.99 -3.79 0.55
CA LEU A 121 -4.81 -5.10 -0.05
C LEU A 121 -3.33 -5.30 -0.45
N PRO A 122 -2.77 -6.50 -0.27
CA PRO A 122 -1.47 -6.82 -0.84
C PRO A 122 -1.53 -6.73 -2.36
N GLU A 123 -0.38 -6.53 -3.00
CA GLU A 123 -0.27 -6.60 -4.45
C GLU A 123 -0.69 -8.00 -4.95
N GLY A 124 -1.49 -8.01 -6.01
CA GLY A 124 -2.03 -9.23 -6.57
C GLY A 124 -3.35 -9.01 -7.29
N LYS A 125 -3.95 -10.11 -7.73
CA LYS A 125 -5.14 -10.10 -8.61
C LYS A 125 -6.32 -9.35 -8.00
N THR A 126 -6.55 -9.45 -6.70
CA THR A 126 -7.66 -8.77 -6.02
C THR A 126 -7.49 -7.25 -6.03
N ARG A 127 -6.28 -6.75 -5.75
CA ARG A 127 -5.99 -5.31 -5.79
C ARG A 127 -6.14 -4.76 -7.20
N SER A 128 -5.61 -5.46 -8.20
CA SER A 128 -5.77 -5.07 -9.61
C SER A 128 -7.23 -5.09 -10.07
N ALA A 129 -8.01 -6.10 -9.67
CA ALA A 129 -9.44 -6.14 -10.00
C ALA A 129 -10.21 -4.97 -9.37
N LEU A 130 -9.86 -4.60 -8.13
CA LEU A 130 -10.48 -3.47 -7.44
C LEU A 130 -10.04 -2.12 -8.01
N LEU A 131 -8.79 -2.00 -8.52
CA LEU A 131 -8.34 -0.84 -9.29
C LEU A 131 -9.21 -0.65 -10.54
N GLU A 132 -9.38 -1.70 -11.34
CA GLU A 132 -10.22 -1.66 -12.55
C GLU A 132 -11.67 -1.30 -12.23
N GLN A 133 -12.22 -1.85 -11.14
CA GLN A 133 -13.55 -1.49 -10.69
C GLN A 133 -13.60 -0.01 -10.25
N ALA A 134 -12.61 0.46 -9.50
CA ALA A 134 -12.53 1.84 -9.03
C ALA A 134 -12.49 2.85 -10.18
N LEU A 135 -11.76 2.55 -11.24
CA LEU A 135 -11.70 3.37 -12.45
C LEU A 135 -13.02 3.34 -13.23
N ARG A 136 -13.62 2.16 -13.39
CA ARG A 136 -14.87 2.00 -14.14
C ARG A 136 -16.07 2.67 -13.46
N GLU A 137 -16.15 2.55 -12.14
CA GLU A 137 -17.27 3.02 -11.34
C GLU A 137 -17.01 4.38 -10.66
N ASN A 138 -15.84 4.98 -10.89
CA ASN A 138 -15.38 6.21 -10.21
C ASN A 138 -15.55 6.13 -8.69
N LEU A 139 -15.05 5.03 -8.10
CA LEU A 139 -15.24 4.78 -6.67
C LEU A 139 -14.51 5.81 -5.82
N THR A 140 -15.16 6.21 -4.72
CA THR A 140 -14.53 7.05 -3.70
C THR A 140 -13.64 6.20 -2.79
N ALA A 141 -12.72 6.86 -2.08
CA ALA A 141 -11.85 6.17 -1.10
C ALA A 141 -12.63 5.51 0.04
N ALA A 142 -13.86 5.95 0.32
CA ALA A 142 -14.77 5.30 1.26
C ALA A 142 -15.36 4.02 0.65
N ALA A 143 -15.89 4.10 -0.58
CA ALA A 143 -16.44 2.94 -1.28
C ALA A 143 -15.40 1.82 -1.47
N VAL A 144 -14.16 2.16 -1.81
CA VAL A 144 -13.07 1.17 -1.89
C VAL A 144 -12.83 0.48 -0.55
N LYS A 145 -12.90 1.20 0.57
CA LYS A 145 -12.77 0.60 1.91
C LYS A 145 -13.95 -0.31 2.22
N ASP A 146 -15.16 0.11 1.87
CA ASP A 146 -16.38 -0.67 2.11
C ASP A 146 -16.37 -1.98 1.32
N VAL A 147 -15.90 -1.97 0.06
CA VAL A 147 -15.74 -3.19 -0.75
C VAL A 147 -14.74 -4.15 -0.09
N ILE A 148 -13.58 -3.65 0.36
CA ILE A 148 -12.55 -4.45 1.04
C ILE A 148 -13.09 -5.03 2.36
N GLU A 149 -13.84 -4.25 3.13
CA GLU A 149 -14.42 -4.69 4.40
C GLU A 149 -15.57 -5.67 4.20
N GLY A 150 -16.41 -5.46 3.18
CA GLY A 150 -17.48 -6.36 2.76
C GLY A 150 -16.96 -7.73 2.35
N GLU A 151 -15.92 -7.80 1.51
CA GLU A 151 -15.27 -9.06 1.14
C GLU A 151 -14.67 -9.79 2.35
N ARG A 152 -14.10 -9.05 3.31
CA ARG A 152 -13.58 -9.62 4.57
C ARG A 152 -14.68 -10.16 5.48
N VAL A 153 -15.83 -9.50 5.54
CA VAL A 153 -16.97 -9.96 6.34
C VAL A 153 -17.60 -11.20 5.71
N ILE A 154 -17.81 -11.21 4.40
CA ILE A 154 -18.37 -12.36 3.65
C ILE A 154 -17.44 -13.58 3.73
N SER A 155 -16.14 -13.40 3.59
CA SER A 155 -15.17 -14.50 3.72
C SER A 155 -15.14 -15.07 5.14
N LYS A 156 -15.17 -14.22 6.18
CA LYS A 156 -15.28 -14.67 7.58
C LYS A 156 -16.59 -15.41 7.85
N SER A 157 -17.73 -14.91 7.39
CA SER A 157 -19.02 -15.59 7.61
C SER A 157 -19.05 -16.94 6.88
N THR A 158 -18.58 -16.99 5.63
CA THR A 158 -18.50 -18.23 4.85
C THR A 158 -17.55 -19.25 5.49
N PHE A 159 -16.42 -18.79 6.04
CA PHE A 159 -15.48 -19.66 6.75
C PHE A 159 -16.08 -20.19 8.06
N GLN A 160 -16.82 -19.36 8.81
CA GLN A 160 -17.55 -19.78 10.01
C GLN A 160 -18.66 -20.78 9.68
N GLU A 161 -19.35 -20.62 8.54
CA GLU A 161 -20.32 -21.58 8.04
C GLU A 161 -19.66 -22.92 7.65
N GLN A 162 -18.49 -22.89 7.00
CA GLN A 162 -17.71 -24.08 6.68
C GLN A 162 -17.24 -24.81 7.95
N ILE A 163 -16.74 -24.09 8.96
CA ILE A 163 -16.38 -24.66 10.27
C ILE A 163 -17.60 -25.30 10.93
N SER A 164 -18.75 -24.62 10.91
CA SER A 164 -20.00 -25.12 11.50
C SER A 164 -20.49 -26.39 10.80
N LYS A 165 -20.34 -26.46 9.47
CA LYS A 165 -20.64 -27.65 8.68
C LYS A 165 -19.66 -28.78 9.00
N MET A 166 -18.36 -28.48 9.07
CA MET A 166 -17.31 -29.44 9.43
C MET A 166 -17.54 -30.02 10.82
N LYS A 167 -17.90 -29.22 11.84
CA LYS A 167 -18.23 -29.73 13.18
C LYS A 167 -19.34 -30.79 13.18
N LYS A 168 -20.31 -30.65 12.28
CA LYS A 168 -21.42 -31.63 12.13
C LYS A 168 -21.01 -32.89 11.36
N THR A 169 -20.04 -32.79 10.45
CA THR A 169 -19.63 -33.91 9.58
C THR A 169 -18.39 -34.65 10.07
N LEU A 170 -17.50 -34.00 10.83
CA LEU A 170 -16.28 -34.56 11.42
C LEU A 170 -16.52 -35.86 12.22
N PRO A 171 -17.57 -35.98 13.06
CA PRO A 171 -17.84 -37.22 13.78
C PRO A 171 -18.06 -38.42 12.85
N LYS A 172 -18.50 -38.21 11.61
CA LYS A 172 -18.71 -39.29 10.63
C LYS A 172 -17.40 -39.91 10.14
N LEU A 173 -16.25 -39.24 10.32
CA LEU A 173 -14.93 -39.78 9.96
C LEU A 173 -14.57 -41.02 10.78
N SER A 174 -15.11 -41.16 12.00
CA SER A 174 -14.95 -42.34 12.85
C SER A 174 -15.49 -43.65 12.25
N ARG A 175 -16.29 -43.55 11.18
CA ARG A 175 -16.88 -44.69 10.46
C ARG A 175 -16.11 -45.08 9.20
N LEU A 176 -15.02 -44.37 8.88
CA LEU A 176 -14.18 -44.69 7.72
C LEU A 176 -13.26 -45.86 8.06
N GLU A 177 -13.03 -46.74 7.08
CA GLU A 177 -12.13 -47.88 7.21
C GLU A 177 -11.09 -47.91 6.07
N GLY A 178 -10.03 -48.68 6.27
CA GLY A 178 -8.99 -48.92 5.27
C GLY A 178 -8.21 -47.65 4.89
N GLN A 179 -7.97 -47.47 3.59
CA GLN A 179 -7.12 -46.39 3.07
C GLN A 179 -7.68 -44.98 3.38
N ARG A 180 -9.01 -44.82 3.35
CA ARG A 180 -9.68 -43.54 3.59
C ARG A 180 -9.58 -43.09 5.04
N ALA A 181 -9.54 -44.02 6.00
CA ALA A 181 -9.33 -43.70 7.41
C ALA A 181 -7.94 -43.11 7.66
N LYS A 182 -6.91 -43.73 7.07
CA LYS A 182 -5.52 -43.25 7.17
C LYS A 182 -5.32 -41.86 6.55
N GLU A 183 -5.95 -41.60 5.41
CA GLU A 183 -5.93 -40.29 4.77
C GLU A 183 -6.64 -39.22 5.62
N ALA A 184 -7.81 -39.55 6.19
CA ALA A 184 -8.53 -38.65 7.09
C ALA A 184 -7.73 -38.32 8.35
N GLU A 185 -7.07 -39.31 8.96
CA GLU A 185 -6.21 -39.10 10.13
C GLU A 185 -5.01 -38.19 9.80
N LYS A 186 -4.39 -38.37 8.62
CA LYS A 186 -3.30 -37.50 8.17
C LYS A 186 -3.77 -36.04 8.00
N LEU A 187 -4.92 -35.83 7.37
CA LEU A 187 -5.50 -34.50 7.18
C LEU A 187 -5.88 -33.83 8.51
N LEU A 188 -6.40 -34.60 9.48
CA LEU A 188 -6.69 -34.11 10.83
C LEU A 188 -5.42 -33.64 11.55
N ARG A 189 -4.35 -34.43 11.50
CA ARG A 189 -3.05 -34.03 12.09
C ARG A 189 -2.48 -32.78 11.43
N GLN A 190 -2.65 -32.61 10.12
CA GLN A 190 -2.26 -31.37 9.43
C GLN A 190 -3.09 -30.18 9.90
N LEU A 191 -4.39 -30.38 10.12
CA LEU A 191 -5.28 -29.34 10.64
C LEU A 191 -4.93 -28.96 12.09
N GLU A 192 -4.67 -29.94 12.95
CA GLU A 192 -4.24 -29.74 14.34
C GLU A 192 -2.89 -29.01 14.39
N ALA A 193 -1.91 -29.40 13.56
CA ALA A 193 -0.63 -28.71 13.48
C ALA A 193 -0.76 -27.24 13.04
N LEU A 194 -1.73 -26.93 12.17
CA LEU A 194 -2.03 -25.55 11.77
C LEU A 194 -2.77 -24.76 12.86
N ILE A 195 -3.43 -25.43 13.82
CA ILE A 195 -4.16 -24.79 14.93
C ILE A 195 -3.23 -24.56 16.13
N ASP A 196 -2.39 -25.55 16.46
CA ASP A 196 -1.47 -25.50 17.60
C ASP A 196 -0.13 -24.80 17.27
N GLY A 197 0.26 -24.82 16.00
CA GLY A 197 1.35 -24.01 15.48
C GLY A 197 0.86 -22.60 15.16
N ARG A 198 1.25 -21.61 15.99
CA ARG A 198 1.23 -20.20 15.57
C ARG A 198 2.05 -20.00 14.29
#